data_AF-A0AA43UC81-F1
#
_entry.id   AF-A0AA43UC81-F1
#
_cell.length_a   1.000
_cell.length_b   1.000
_cell.length_c   1.000
_cell.angle_alpha   90.00
_cell.angle_beta   90.00
_cell.angle_gamma   90.00
#
_symmetry.space_group_name_H-M   'P 1'
#
loop_
_entity.id
_entity.type
_entity.pdbx_description
1 polymer ?
#
loop_
_entity_poly.entity_id
_entity_poly.type
_entity_poly.pdbx_seq_one_letter_code
_entity_poly.pdbx_strand_id
1 'polypeptide(L)'
;MALIGMLGFFLSMFIIIQGSLRGYSIIILSVIATFVVAVTNRMNVMGAFFTGESSYIFGVASFFVDYFIIFLLSSILAQYIENSGAAKSIADYILEKTGKDRPYIVLISIFLISAVLTLGGVNLFVALFVIIPLARNIFKELNLSWKLIVTPYFLGSSFFTMTVIPGSPSIQNVIMSNALGTTLTTVPLYSLVLAAFMIG
;
A
#
# COMPACT_ATOMS: atom_id res chain seq x y z
N MET A 1 14.46 -5.81 33.42
CA MET A 1 14.36 -6.85 32.38
C MET A 1 13.40 -6.43 31.27
N ALA A 2 12.13 -6.11 31.57
CA ALA A 2 11.18 -5.58 30.57
C ALA A 2 11.65 -4.29 29.87
N LEU A 3 12.33 -3.39 30.58
CA LEU A 3 12.78 -2.11 30.02
C LEU A 3 13.80 -2.25 28.89
N ILE A 4 14.76 -3.19 28.99
CA ILE A 4 15.81 -3.40 27.98
C ILE A 4 15.22 -4.04 26.72
N GLY A 5 14.32 -5.02 26.89
CA GLY A 5 13.58 -5.62 25.76
C GLY A 5 12.69 -4.61 25.04
N MET A 6 12.01 -3.75 25.80
CA MET A 6 11.17 -2.68 25.25
C MET A 6 11.99 -1.64 24.47
N LEU A 7 13.14 -1.20 25.02
CA LEU A 7 14.08 -0.32 24.31
C LEU A 7 14.63 -0.98 23.04
N GLY A 8 14.92 -2.29 23.09
CA GLY A 8 15.36 -3.05 21.92
C GLY A 8 14.31 -3.13 20.81
N PHE A 9 13.04 -3.26 21.18
CA PHE A 9 11.92 -3.20 20.24
C PHE A 9 11.76 -1.82 19.60
N PHE A 10 11.78 -0.73 20.38
CA PHE A 10 11.70 0.61 19.82
C PHE A 10 12.91 0.94 18.93
N LEU A 11 14.10 0.47 19.31
CA LEU A 11 15.30 0.61 18.50
C LEU A 11 15.19 -0.14 17.17
N SER A 12 14.67 -1.38 17.18
CA SER A 12 14.50 -2.17 15.96
C SER A 12 13.47 -1.54 15.02
N MET A 13 12.36 -1.01 15.55
CA MET A 13 11.41 -0.22 14.76
C MET A 13 12.08 1.03 14.16
N PHE A 14 12.85 1.76 14.94
CA PHE A 14 13.55 2.96 14.46
C PHE A 14 14.52 2.63 13.32
N ILE A 15 15.27 1.52 13.43
CA ILE A 15 16.18 1.05 12.38
C ILE A 15 15.42 0.73 11.09
N ILE A 16 14.30 0.00 11.17
CA ILE A 16 13.49 -0.32 9.99
C ILE A 16 12.94 0.95 9.35
N ILE A 17 12.36 1.87 10.13
CA ILE A 17 11.75 3.10 9.61
C ILE A 17 12.81 3.97 8.93
N GLN A 18 13.90 4.29 9.61
CA GLN A 18 14.96 5.13 9.06
C GLN A 18 15.66 4.46 7.87
N GLY A 19 15.86 3.15 7.94
CA GLY A 19 16.47 2.41 6.85
C GLY A 19 15.60 2.38 5.60
N SER A 20 14.28 2.17 5.78
CA SER A 20 13.30 2.17 4.70
C SER A 20 13.19 3.55 4.04
N LEU A 21 13.18 4.63 4.83
CA LEU A 21 13.19 6.01 4.31
C LEU A 21 14.44 6.35 3.48
N ARG A 22 15.56 5.66 3.73
CA ARG A 22 16.81 5.80 2.96
C ARG A 22 16.88 4.85 1.75
N GLY A 23 15.83 4.07 1.49
CA GLY A 23 15.76 3.15 0.35
C GLY A 23 16.52 1.83 0.54
N TYR A 24 16.89 1.46 1.77
CA TYR A 24 17.47 0.14 2.01
C TYR A 24 16.41 -0.96 1.92
N SER A 25 16.85 -2.17 1.55
CA SER A 25 15.95 -3.33 1.44
C SER A 25 15.31 -3.67 2.79
N ILE A 26 13.98 -3.69 2.82
CA ILE A 26 13.18 -4.05 4.01
C ILE A 26 13.52 -5.46 4.49
N ILE A 27 13.86 -6.38 3.57
CA ILE A 27 14.25 -7.76 3.89
C ILE A 27 15.56 -7.80 4.69
N ILE A 28 16.51 -6.92 4.37
CA ILE A 28 17.78 -6.84 5.12
C ILE A 28 17.53 -6.20 6.48
N LEU A 29 16.73 -5.13 6.49
CA LEU A 29 16.37 -4.41 7.72
C LEU A 29 15.60 -5.28 8.71
N SER A 30 14.71 -6.17 8.25
CA SER A 30 13.95 -7.08 9.12
C SER A 30 14.84 -8.12 9.79
N VAL A 31 15.88 -8.60 9.11
CA VAL A 31 16.90 -9.49 9.69
C VAL A 31 17.69 -8.74 10.76
N ILE A 32 18.16 -7.53 10.47
CA ILE A 32 18.88 -6.70 11.46
C ILE A 32 18.00 -6.41 12.68
N ALA A 33 16.74 -6.05 12.46
CA ALA A 33 15.78 -5.78 13.51
C ALA A 33 15.52 -7.00 14.41
N THR A 34 15.36 -8.18 13.80
CA THR A 34 15.21 -9.45 14.53
C THR A 34 16.44 -9.72 15.39
N PHE A 35 17.65 -9.48 14.87
CA PHE A 35 18.88 -9.64 15.62
C PHE A 35 18.94 -8.70 16.83
N VAL A 36 18.60 -7.42 16.65
CA VAL A 36 18.56 -6.43 17.74
C VAL A 36 17.57 -6.85 18.83
N VAL A 37 16.38 -7.31 18.45
CA VAL A 37 15.35 -7.81 19.40
C VAL A 37 15.83 -9.07 20.12
N ALA A 38 16.45 -10.01 19.41
CA ALA A 38 16.96 -11.25 20.00
C ALA A 38 18.05 -10.99 21.03
N VAL A 39 19.02 -10.11 20.73
CA VAL A 39 20.11 -9.77 21.64
C VAL A 39 19.60 -9.01 22.87
N THR A 40 18.72 -8.03 22.67
CA THR A 40 18.19 -7.20 23.78
C THR A 40 17.26 -7.98 24.72
N ASN A 41 16.55 -8.99 24.22
CA ASN A 41 15.73 -9.89 25.03
C ASN A 41 16.47 -11.14 25.52
N ARG A 42 17.79 -11.26 25.25
CA ARG A 42 18.61 -12.45 25.57
C ARG A 42 18.01 -13.77 25.06
N MET A 43 17.38 -13.72 23.88
CA MET A 43 16.89 -14.92 23.19
C MET A 43 18.07 -15.67 22.57
N ASN A 44 17.94 -16.99 22.42
CA ASN A 44 18.87 -17.75 21.60
C ASN A 44 18.75 -17.26 20.14
N VAL A 45 19.83 -16.68 19.58
CA VAL A 45 19.80 -16.07 18.25
C VAL A 45 19.42 -17.10 17.17
N MET A 46 19.98 -18.30 17.23
CA MET A 46 19.62 -19.37 16.28
C MET A 46 18.14 -19.75 16.41
N GLY A 47 17.63 -19.82 17.63
CA GLY A 47 16.21 -20.04 17.89
C GLY A 47 15.32 -18.92 17.34
N ALA A 48 15.69 -17.66 17.60
CA ALA A 48 14.95 -16.48 17.15
C ALA A 48 14.86 -16.38 15.62
N PHE A 49 15.84 -16.88 14.88
CA PHE A 49 15.82 -16.89 13.42
C PHE A 49 15.20 -18.16 12.81
N PHE A 50 15.54 -19.34 13.33
CA PHE A 50 15.34 -20.60 12.62
C PHE A 50 14.49 -21.64 13.36
N THR A 51 14.31 -21.54 14.68
CA THR A 51 13.75 -22.65 15.47
C THR A 51 12.52 -22.23 16.26
N GLY A 52 11.40 -22.89 15.98
CA GLY A 52 10.12 -22.70 16.69
C GLY A 52 9.15 -21.76 15.97
N GLU A 53 7.90 -21.78 16.44
CA GLU A 53 6.80 -21.01 15.85
C GLU A 53 6.96 -19.50 16.03
N SER A 54 7.73 -19.05 17.00
CA SER A 54 8.06 -17.64 17.21
C SER A 54 9.31 -17.17 16.46
N SER A 55 9.86 -18.00 15.56
CA SER A 55 11.06 -17.65 14.80
C SER A 55 10.75 -16.75 13.60
N TYR A 56 11.72 -15.94 13.19
CA TYR A 56 11.61 -15.07 12.03
C TYR A 56 11.22 -15.83 10.76
N ILE A 57 11.89 -16.95 10.46
CA ILE A 57 11.59 -17.73 9.26
C ILE A 57 10.19 -18.33 9.32
N PHE A 58 9.75 -18.81 10.48
CA PHE A 58 8.38 -19.31 10.62
C PHE A 58 7.36 -18.20 10.37
N GLY A 59 7.56 -17.00 10.94
CA GLY A 59 6.69 -15.85 10.71
C GLY A 59 6.65 -15.39 9.24
N VAL A 60 7.78 -15.45 8.54
CA VAL A 60 7.83 -15.17 7.09
C VAL A 60 7.07 -16.26 6.32
N ALA A 61 7.32 -17.53 6.63
CA ALA A 61 6.68 -18.66 5.95
C ALA A 61 5.17 -18.69 6.17
N SER A 62 4.69 -18.50 7.40
CA SER A 62 3.26 -18.45 7.71
C SER A 62 2.58 -17.30 6.97
N PHE A 63 3.21 -16.12 6.92
CA PHE A 63 2.71 -15.00 6.12
C PHE A 63 2.55 -15.38 4.64
N PHE A 64 3.52 -16.06 4.04
CA PHE A 64 3.38 -16.50 2.64
C PHE A 64 2.22 -17.49 2.47
N VAL A 65 2.09 -18.47 3.37
CA VAL A 65 1.04 -19.49 3.29
C VAL A 65 -0.35 -18.89 3.50
N ASP A 66 -0.52 -18.08 4.54
CA ASP A 66 -1.81 -17.48 4.92
C ASP A 66 -2.36 -16.56 3.84
N TYR A 67 -1.49 -15.82 3.16
CA TYR A 67 -1.87 -14.82 2.16
C TYR A 67 -1.67 -15.28 0.71
N PHE A 68 -1.20 -16.51 0.47
CA PHE A 68 -0.87 -17.02 -0.87
C PHE A 68 -2.05 -16.90 -1.85
N ILE A 69 -3.22 -17.39 -1.45
CA ILE A 69 -4.42 -17.41 -2.31
C ILE A 69 -4.87 -16.00 -2.63
N ILE A 70 -4.82 -15.09 -1.65
CA ILE A 70 -5.15 -13.68 -1.84
C ILE A 70 -4.20 -13.06 -2.87
N PHE A 71 -2.87 -13.27 -2.73
CA PHE A 71 -1.89 -12.75 -3.71
C PHE A 71 -2.06 -13.32 -5.10
N LEU A 72 -2.31 -14.63 -5.20
CA LEU A 72 -2.49 -15.29 -6.47
C LEU A 72 -3.72 -14.73 -7.21
N LEU A 73 -4.88 -14.67 -6.54
CA LEU A 73 -6.10 -14.14 -7.14
C LEU A 73 -5.98 -12.65 -7.48
N SER A 74 -5.39 -11.84 -6.58
CA SER A 74 -5.14 -10.43 -6.86
C SER A 74 -4.24 -10.24 -8.08
N SER A 75 -3.18 -11.05 -8.22
CA SER A 75 -2.26 -10.97 -9.36
C SER A 75 -2.94 -11.39 -10.68
N ILE A 76 -3.78 -12.43 -10.65
CA ILE A 76 -4.54 -12.88 -11.82
C ILE A 76 -5.55 -11.81 -12.24
N LEU A 77 -6.30 -11.24 -11.29
CA LEU A 77 -7.26 -10.17 -11.56
C LEU A 77 -6.57 -8.93 -12.12
N ALA A 78 -5.44 -8.53 -11.54
CA ALA A 78 -4.60 -7.43 -12.02
C ALA A 78 -4.23 -7.61 -13.49
N GLN A 79 -3.70 -8.79 -13.82
CA GLN A 79 -3.26 -9.13 -15.18
C GLN A 79 -4.43 -9.21 -16.15
N TYR A 80 -5.60 -9.70 -15.71
CA TYR A 80 -6.79 -9.75 -16.53
C TYR A 80 -7.33 -8.36 -16.87
N ILE A 81 -7.39 -7.44 -15.90
CA ILE A 81 -7.81 -6.04 -16.11
C ILE A 81 -6.83 -5.31 -17.02
N GLU A 82 -5.53 -5.62 -16.90
CA GLU A 82 -4.50 -5.09 -17.79
C GLU A 82 -4.68 -5.61 -19.22
N ASN A 83 -4.72 -6.92 -19.42
CA ASN A 83 -4.76 -7.55 -20.74
C ASN A 83 -6.08 -7.31 -21.50
N SER A 84 -7.19 -7.13 -20.78
CA SER A 84 -8.50 -6.84 -21.38
C SER A 84 -8.63 -5.41 -21.91
N GLY A 85 -7.70 -4.51 -21.58
CA GLY A 85 -7.84 -3.08 -21.86
C GLY A 85 -8.89 -2.38 -20.98
N ALA A 86 -9.47 -3.08 -19.99
CA ALA A 86 -10.44 -2.52 -19.06
C ALA A 86 -9.85 -1.34 -18.28
N ALA A 87 -8.56 -1.40 -17.93
CA ALA A 87 -7.89 -0.29 -17.25
C ALA A 87 -7.97 1.04 -18.03
N LYS A 88 -7.82 0.98 -19.36
CA LYS A 88 -7.93 2.14 -20.24
C LYS A 88 -9.38 2.63 -20.35
N SER A 89 -10.33 1.70 -20.54
CA SER A 89 -11.76 2.03 -20.62
C SER A 89 -12.29 2.69 -19.34
N ILE A 90 -11.88 2.21 -18.16
CA ILE A 90 -12.21 2.82 -16.86
C ILE A 90 -11.64 4.24 -16.78
N ALA A 91 -10.39 4.43 -17.22
CA ALA A 91 -9.75 5.73 -17.19
C ALA A 91 -10.44 6.74 -18.12
N ASP A 92 -10.79 6.32 -19.34
CA ASP A 92 -11.53 7.13 -20.30
C ASP A 92 -12.93 7.49 -19.76
N TYR A 93 -13.67 6.51 -19.20
CA TYR A 93 -15.00 6.73 -18.61
C TYR A 93 -14.98 7.77 -17.48
N ILE A 94 -14.01 7.70 -16.57
CA ILE A 94 -13.88 8.66 -15.47
C ILE A 94 -13.57 10.06 -16.02
N LEU A 95 -12.71 10.17 -17.03
CA LEU A 95 -12.35 11.44 -17.65
C LEU A 95 -13.51 12.08 -18.40
N GLU A 96 -14.31 11.30 -19.13
CA GLU A 96 -15.53 11.78 -19.79
C GLU A 96 -16.54 12.34 -18.78
N LYS A 97 -16.66 11.70 -17.61
CA LYS A 97 -17.65 12.07 -16.60
C LYS A 97 -17.24 13.24 -15.71
N THR A 98 -15.94 13.39 -15.46
CA THR A 98 -15.40 14.51 -14.66
C THR A 98 -15.21 15.77 -15.49
N GLY A 99 -14.85 15.64 -16.76
CA GLY A 99 -14.58 16.76 -17.66
C GLY A 99 -13.12 17.24 -17.59
N LYS A 100 -12.72 18.01 -18.60
CA LYS A 100 -11.33 18.48 -18.80
C LYS A 100 -11.18 19.99 -18.66
N ASP A 101 -12.22 20.70 -18.21
CA ASP A 101 -12.28 22.15 -18.30
C ASP A 101 -11.52 22.88 -17.20
N ARG A 102 -11.23 22.21 -16.07
CA ARG A 102 -10.56 22.83 -14.93
C ARG A 102 -9.37 22.01 -14.45
N PRO A 103 -8.22 22.67 -14.16
CA PRO A 103 -7.04 22.03 -13.59
C PRO A 103 -7.32 21.13 -12.38
N TYR A 104 -8.10 21.62 -11.43
CA TYR A 104 -8.41 20.89 -10.20
C TYR A 104 -9.23 19.62 -10.45
N ILE A 105 -10.16 19.68 -11.40
CA ILE A 105 -11.00 18.53 -11.78
C ILE A 105 -10.11 17.42 -12.35
N VAL A 106 -9.14 17.75 -13.20
CA VAL A 106 -8.23 16.77 -13.80
C VAL A 106 -7.35 16.08 -12.74
N LEU A 107 -6.91 16.80 -11.72
CA LEU A 107 -6.18 16.19 -10.60
C LEU A 107 -7.07 15.21 -9.84
N ILE A 108 -8.33 15.56 -9.60
CA ILE A 108 -9.33 14.64 -9.01
C ILE A 108 -9.57 13.44 -9.92
N SER A 109 -9.68 13.62 -11.23
CA SER A 109 -9.86 12.51 -12.17
C SER A 109 -8.69 11.53 -12.09
N ILE A 110 -7.45 12.02 -12.10
CA ILE A 110 -6.25 11.18 -11.96
C ILE A 110 -6.25 10.44 -10.61
N PHE A 111 -6.63 11.13 -9.53
CA PHE A 111 -6.82 10.52 -8.22
C PHE A 111 -7.85 9.38 -8.27
N LEU A 112 -9.05 9.63 -8.80
CA LEU A 112 -10.12 8.63 -8.89
C LEU A 112 -9.72 7.45 -9.77
N ILE A 113 -9.10 7.70 -10.92
CA ILE A 113 -8.62 6.64 -11.82
C ILE A 113 -7.59 5.77 -11.09
N SER A 114 -6.59 6.39 -10.45
CA SER A 114 -5.58 5.63 -9.71
C SER A 114 -6.17 4.83 -8.54
N ALA A 115 -7.13 5.40 -7.80
CA ALA A 115 -7.84 4.72 -6.73
C ALA A 115 -8.64 3.51 -7.24
N VAL A 116 -9.44 3.69 -8.30
CA VAL A 116 -10.26 2.60 -8.87
C VAL A 116 -9.39 1.50 -9.46
N LEU A 117 -8.33 1.84 -10.19
CA LEU A 117 -7.43 0.84 -10.77
C LEU A 117 -6.68 0.06 -9.69
N THR A 118 -6.17 0.73 -8.65
CA THR A 118 -5.46 0.03 -7.57
C THR A 118 -6.41 -0.77 -6.69
N LEU A 119 -7.65 -0.33 -6.48
CA LEU A 119 -8.70 -1.14 -5.85
C LEU A 119 -9.10 -2.36 -6.68
N GLY A 120 -9.09 -2.22 -8.01
CA GLY A 120 -9.29 -3.32 -8.95
C GLY A 120 -8.14 -4.33 -8.94
N GLY A 121 -7.08 -4.09 -8.17
CA GLY A 121 -5.91 -4.96 -8.08
C GLY A 121 -4.85 -4.68 -9.15
N VAL A 122 -5.01 -3.65 -9.99
CA VAL A 122 -4.03 -3.31 -11.04
C VAL A 122 -2.70 -2.91 -10.40
N ASN A 123 -1.61 -3.41 -10.95
CA ASN A 123 -0.26 -3.07 -10.51
C ASN A 123 0.00 -1.55 -10.65
N LEU A 124 0.63 -0.95 -9.63
CA LEU A 124 1.01 0.47 -9.60
C LEU A 124 1.74 0.90 -10.89
N PHE A 125 2.76 0.14 -11.32
CA PHE A 125 3.54 0.46 -12.52
C PHE A 125 2.70 0.44 -13.80
N VAL A 126 1.78 -0.51 -13.90
CA VAL A 126 0.85 -0.63 -15.04
C VAL A 126 -0.14 0.54 -15.04
N ALA A 127 -0.72 0.86 -13.88
CA ALA A 127 -1.62 2.01 -13.73
C ALA A 127 -0.92 3.32 -14.14
N LEU A 128 0.37 3.47 -13.85
CA LEU A 128 1.19 4.59 -14.34
C LEU A 128 1.24 4.64 -15.87
N PHE A 129 1.48 3.51 -16.55
CA PHE A 129 1.50 3.47 -18.01
C PHE A 129 0.15 3.78 -18.67
N VAL A 130 -0.96 3.49 -18.01
CA VAL A 130 -2.30 3.90 -18.46
C VAL A 130 -2.51 5.41 -18.27
N ILE A 131 -2.15 5.92 -17.09
CA ILE A 131 -2.44 7.31 -16.68
C ILE A 131 -1.50 8.31 -17.39
N ILE A 132 -0.22 8.00 -17.57
CA ILE A 132 0.76 8.89 -18.19
C ILE A 132 0.32 9.44 -19.57
N PRO A 133 -0.05 8.60 -20.57
CA PRO A 133 -0.45 9.09 -21.88
C PRO A 133 -1.75 9.91 -21.81
N LEU A 134 -2.70 9.54 -20.95
CA LEU A 134 -3.94 10.28 -20.73
C LEU A 134 -3.68 11.66 -20.10
N ALA A 135 -2.94 11.69 -19.00
CA ALA A 135 -2.62 12.91 -18.28
C ALA A 135 -1.76 13.87 -19.11
N ARG A 136 -0.84 13.36 -19.94
CA ARG A 136 0.09 14.20 -20.73
C ARG A 136 -0.64 15.07 -21.76
N ASN A 137 -1.70 14.56 -22.38
CA ASN A 137 -2.50 15.34 -23.33
C ASN A 137 -3.31 16.41 -22.60
N ILE A 138 -3.98 16.04 -21.51
CA ILE A 138 -4.84 16.95 -20.74
C ILE A 138 -4.03 18.05 -20.03
N PHE A 139 -2.85 17.72 -19.49
CA PHE A 139 -1.98 18.70 -18.84
C PHE A 139 -1.42 19.71 -19.83
N LYS A 140 -1.19 19.31 -21.09
CA LYS A 140 -0.80 20.24 -22.16
C LYS A 140 -1.94 21.18 -22.52
N GLU A 141 -3.17 20.66 -22.66
CA GLU A 141 -4.36 21.47 -22.95
C GLU A 141 -4.62 22.51 -21.86
N LEU A 142 -4.39 22.17 -20.59
CA LEU A 142 -4.61 23.04 -19.44
C LEU A 142 -3.39 23.83 -18.95
N ASN A 143 -2.25 23.77 -19.66
CA ASN A 143 -0.98 24.39 -19.25
C ASN A 143 -0.55 24.04 -17.81
N LEU A 144 -0.69 22.77 -17.41
CA LEU A 144 -0.31 22.27 -16.09
C LEU A 144 1.13 21.79 -16.03
N SER A 145 1.77 21.99 -14.88
CA SER A 145 3.10 21.43 -14.62
C SER A 145 3.03 19.90 -14.52
N TRP A 146 3.84 19.20 -15.32
CA TRP A 146 3.92 17.73 -15.30
C TRP A 146 4.27 17.16 -13.91
N LYS A 147 4.95 17.95 -13.06
CA LYS A 147 5.28 17.56 -11.69
C LYS A 147 4.04 17.27 -10.84
N LEU A 148 2.89 17.85 -11.19
CA LEU A 148 1.64 17.67 -10.46
C LEU A 148 1.00 16.31 -10.65
N ILE A 149 1.45 15.46 -11.58
CA ILE A 149 0.85 14.12 -11.78
C ILE A 149 1.12 13.16 -10.62
N VAL A 150 2.27 13.32 -9.96
CA VAL A 150 2.75 12.42 -8.91
C VAL A 150 1.80 12.48 -7.71
N THR A 151 1.40 13.69 -7.31
CA THR A 151 0.55 13.91 -6.14
C THR A 151 -0.80 13.19 -6.21
N PRO A 152 -1.69 13.43 -7.20
CA PRO A 152 -2.99 12.75 -7.29
C PRO A 152 -2.84 11.24 -7.53
N TYR A 153 -1.81 10.82 -8.26
CA TYR A 153 -1.57 9.40 -8.50
C TYR A 153 -1.19 8.64 -7.22
N PHE A 154 -0.24 9.13 -6.42
CA PHE A 154 0.14 8.48 -5.17
C PHE A 154 -0.94 8.65 -4.08
N LEU A 155 -1.66 9.78 -4.08
CA LEU A 155 -2.81 9.97 -3.20
C LEU A 155 -3.88 8.92 -3.45
N GLY A 156 -4.24 8.61 -4.71
CA GLY A 156 -5.27 7.63 -5.00
C GLY A 156 -4.79 6.18 -4.90
N SER A 157 -3.65 5.86 -5.52
CA SER A 157 -3.14 4.48 -5.57
C SER A 157 -2.63 3.96 -4.22
N SER A 158 -1.94 4.81 -3.43
CA SER A 158 -1.27 4.36 -2.22
C SER A 158 -2.01 4.81 -0.95
N PHE A 159 -2.27 6.10 -0.79
CA PHE A 159 -2.87 6.62 0.45
C PHE A 159 -4.35 6.26 0.60
N PHE A 160 -5.16 6.58 -0.40
CA PHE A 160 -6.60 6.37 -0.33
C PHE A 160 -6.94 4.87 -0.31
N THR A 161 -6.32 4.11 -1.20
CA THR A 161 -6.57 2.67 -1.33
C THR A 161 -6.02 1.88 -0.15
N MET A 162 -4.83 2.21 0.39
CA MET A 162 -4.26 1.41 1.49
C MET A 162 -4.70 1.86 2.88
N THR A 163 -5.01 3.14 3.10
CA THR A 163 -5.14 3.67 4.47
C THR A 163 -6.58 4.05 4.85
N VAL A 164 -7.43 4.40 3.89
CA VAL A 164 -8.60 5.25 4.17
C VAL A 164 -9.93 4.61 3.76
N ILE A 165 -9.96 3.78 2.71
CA ILE A 165 -11.20 3.14 2.28
C ILE A 165 -11.57 2.00 3.23
N PRO A 166 -12.77 2.02 3.85
CA PRO A 166 -13.21 0.92 4.69
C PRO A 166 -13.43 -0.33 3.85
N GLY A 167 -13.01 -1.48 4.36
CA GLY A 167 -13.06 -2.72 3.59
C GLY A 167 -11.95 -2.87 2.55
N SER A 168 -10.94 -1.98 2.52
CA SER A 168 -9.79 -2.14 1.62
C SER A 168 -9.11 -3.51 1.84
N PRO A 169 -8.96 -4.33 0.79
CA PRO A 169 -8.34 -5.66 0.89
C PRO A 169 -6.82 -5.60 1.02
N SER A 170 -6.25 -4.43 1.25
CA SER A 170 -4.81 -4.25 1.42
C SER A 170 -4.29 -5.13 2.57
N ILE A 171 -3.20 -5.86 2.32
CA ILE A 171 -2.58 -6.80 3.27
C ILE A 171 -2.39 -6.17 4.64
N GLN A 172 -1.92 -4.93 4.68
CA GLN A 172 -1.65 -4.19 5.90
C GLN A 172 -2.91 -4.07 6.78
N ASN A 173 -4.08 -3.89 6.15
CA ASN A 173 -5.37 -3.81 6.84
C ASN A 173 -5.87 -5.19 7.26
N VAL A 174 -5.67 -6.22 6.42
CA VAL A 174 -6.07 -7.60 6.74
C VAL A 174 -5.27 -8.15 7.93
N ILE A 175 -3.94 -7.95 7.95
CA ILE A 175 -3.10 -8.35 9.09
C ILE A 175 -3.58 -7.67 10.37
N MET A 176 -3.79 -6.36 10.34
CA MET A 176 -4.25 -5.60 11.52
C MET A 176 -5.64 -6.03 11.98
N SER A 177 -6.56 -6.28 11.04
CA SER A 177 -7.92 -6.74 11.34
C SER A 177 -7.90 -8.12 12.02
N ASN A 178 -7.09 -9.04 11.51
CA ASN A 178 -6.90 -10.36 12.11
C ASN A 178 -6.23 -10.27 13.50
N ALA A 179 -5.23 -9.40 13.66
CA ALA A 179 -4.56 -9.18 14.95
C ALA A 179 -5.49 -8.58 16.02
N LEU A 180 -6.43 -7.73 15.62
CA LEU A 180 -7.40 -7.08 16.50
C LEU A 180 -8.69 -7.90 16.71
N GLY A 181 -8.89 -8.99 15.95
CA GLY A 181 -10.12 -9.78 15.99
C GLY A 181 -11.34 -9.04 15.43
N THR A 182 -11.12 -8.01 14.61
CA THR A 182 -12.17 -7.19 14.00
C THR A 182 -12.37 -7.57 12.54
N THR A 183 -13.47 -7.15 11.92
CA THR A 183 -13.67 -7.23 10.47
C THR A 183 -13.10 -5.99 9.77
N LEU A 184 -12.73 -6.12 8.49
CA LEU A 184 -12.23 -5.00 7.67
C LEU A 184 -13.23 -3.83 7.55
N THR A 185 -14.51 -4.09 7.88
CA THR A 185 -15.62 -3.14 7.83
C THR A 185 -16.08 -2.67 9.21
N THR A 186 -15.37 -3.00 10.30
CA THR A 186 -15.86 -2.71 11.67
C THR A 186 -15.98 -1.20 11.94
N VAL A 187 -15.25 -0.33 11.23
CA VAL A 187 -15.22 1.11 11.48
C VAL A 187 -15.42 1.95 10.20
N PRO A 188 -16.52 1.77 9.43
CA PRO A 188 -16.68 2.44 8.14
C PRO A 188 -16.85 3.95 8.28
N LEU A 189 -17.52 4.40 9.34
CA LEU A 189 -17.84 5.80 9.56
C LEU A 189 -16.59 6.64 9.83
N TYR A 190 -15.66 6.15 10.66
CA TYR A 190 -14.43 6.89 10.97
C TYR A 190 -13.47 6.90 9.77
N SER A 191 -13.41 5.80 9.01
CA SER A 191 -12.69 5.75 7.74
C SER A 191 -13.24 6.75 6.73
N LEU A 192 -14.57 6.91 6.62
CA LEU A 192 -15.19 7.91 5.76
C LEU A 192 -14.94 9.36 6.23
N VAL A 193 -14.93 9.61 7.54
CA VAL A 193 -14.59 10.94 8.10
C VAL A 193 -13.13 11.29 7.83
N LEU A 194 -12.21 10.34 8.01
CA LEU A 194 -10.80 10.52 7.65
C LEU A 194 -10.62 10.71 6.15
N ALA A 195 -11.38 9.98 5.32
CA ALA A 195 -11.41 10.17 3.88
C ALA A 195 -11.83 11.59 3.49
N ALA A 196 -12.91 12.09 4.11
CA ALA A 196 -13.40 13.44 3.86
C ALA A 196 -12.38 14.50 4.29
N PHE A 197 -11.71 14.30 5.44
CA PHE A 197 -10.68 15.23 5.93
C PHE A 197 -9.41 15.21 5.06
N MET A 198 -9.10 14.10 4.41
CA MET A 198 -7.93 13.99 3.53
C MET A 198 -8.16 14.51 2.11
N ILE A 199 -9.42 14.55 1.66
CA ILE A 199 -9.81 15.10 0.36
C ILE A 199 -10.00 16.63 0.44
N GLY A 200 -10.30 17.17 1.63
CA GLY A 200 -10.45 18.62 1.90
C GLY A 200 -9.14 19.30 2.28
#